data_AF-A0A6L8LVU8-F1
#
_entry.id   AF-A0A6L8LVU8-F1
#
_cell.length_a   1.000
_cell.length_b   1.000
_cell.length_c   1.000
_cell.angle_alpha   90.00
_cell.angle_beta   90.00
_cell.angle_gamma   90.00
#
_symmetry.space_group_name_H-M   'P 1'
#
loop_
_entity.id
_entity.type
_entity.pdbx_description
1 polymer ?
#
loop_
_entity_poly.entity_id
_entity_poly.type
_entity_poly.pdbx_seq_one_letter_code
_entity_poly.pdbx_strand_id
1 'polypeptide(L)'
;MMRLATSLLLLSTSAFADVQTSYDALNAKFSECSAIQPISGDIRDKWLESQSEPVVKTMLLTLKHRAFQQCIADADKEYLYQSFLVYINTGNREPLDIYLSLRENDLLKSQKQVIDAEFLENADRLAKLPVFSVNFDTLQAYEEFKKQANH
;
A
#
# COMPACT_ATOMS: atom_id res chain seq x y z
N MET A 1 3.52 41.35 -30.58
CA MET A 1 3.45 40.74 -29.23
C MET A 1 2.93 39.31 -29.40
N MET A 2 3.82 38.32 -29.51
CA MET A 2 3.42 36.92 -29.73
C MET A 2 4.60 36.00 -29.33
N ARG A 3 4.87 35.90 -28.03
CA ARG A 3 5.90 34.98 -27.48
C ARG A 3 5.48 34.33 -26.15
N LEU A 4 4.24 34.51 -25.70
CA LEU A 4 3.74 33.95 -24.43
C LEU A 4 3.00 32.61 -24.61
N ALA A 5 2.46 32.32 -25.79
CA ALA A 5 1.67 31.10 -26.01
C ALA A 5 2.52 29.82 -26.14
N THR A 6 3.74 29.93 -26.68
CA THR A 6 4.63 28.78 -26.87
C THR A 6 5.22 28.25 -25.56
N SER A 7 5.46 29.12 -24.56
CA SER A 7 6.01 28.70 -23.26
C SER A 7 5.00 27.89 -22.43
N LEU A 8 3.71 28.24 -22.50
CA LEU A 8 2.64 27.51 -21.80
C LEU A 8 2.40 26.11 -22.37
N LEU A 9 2.47 25.94 -23.69
CA LEU A 9 2.33 24.64 -24.33
C LEU A 9 3.46 23.68 -23.94
N LEU A 10 4.71 24.16 -23.91
CA LEU A 10 5.88 23.34 -23.55
C LEU A 10 5.83 22.85 -22.09
N LEU A 11 5.39 23.70 -21.16
CA LEU A 11 5.25 23.35 -19.73
C LEU A 11 4.18 22.28 -19.49
N SER A 12 3.08 22.32 -20.25
CA SER A 12 2.02 21.32 -20.13
C SER A 12 2.50 19.95 -20.60
N THR A 13 3.21 19.87 -21.72
CA THR A 13 3.69 18.60 -22.28
C THR A 13 4.72 17.90 -21.39
N SER A 14 5.58 18.66 -20.72
CA SER A 14 6.54 18.09 -19.77
C SER A 14 5.85 17.54 -18.51
N ALA A 15 4.89 18.30 -17.96
CA ALA A 15 4.17 17.89 -16.76
C ALA A 15 3.35 16.60 -16.98
N PHE A 16 2.73 16.42 -18.16
CA PHE A 16 2.04 15.18 -18.49
C PHE A 16 2.99 14.00 -18.74
N ALA A 17 4.19 14.24 -19.28
CA ALA A 17 5.20 13.20 -19.44
C ALA A 17 5.74 12.70 -18.09
N ASP A 18 5.91 13.59 -17.11
CA ASP A 18 6.35 13.24 -15.75
C ASP A 18 5.27 12.44 -14.99
N VAL A 19 3.98 12.77 -15.17
CA VAL A 19 2.87 11.97 -14.64
C VAL A 19 2.81 10.57 -15.26
N GLN A 20 2.95 10.46 -16.58
CA GLN A 20 2.95 9.15 -17.23
C GLN A 20 4.14 8.30 -16.76
N THR A 21 5.32 8.90 -16.66
CA THR A 21 6.54 8.21 -16.20
C THR A 21 6.39 7.72 -14.76
N SER A 22 5.85 8.55 -13.86
CA SER A 22 5.61 8.16 -12.46
C SER A 22 4.50 7.11 -12.33
N TYR A 23 3.48 7.14 -13.19
CA TYR A 23 2.46 6.09 -13.27
C TYR A 23 3.05 4.74 -13.72
N ASP A 24 3.88 4.73 -14.75
CA ASP A 24 4.55 3.52 -15.23
C ASP A 24 5.50 2.94 -14.17
N ALA A 25 6.23 3.81 -13.47
CA ALA A 25 7.07 3.41 -12.33
C ALA A 25 6.25 2.81 -11.18
N LEU A 26 5.09 3.40 -10.85
CA LEU A 26 4.17 2.86 -9.85
C LEU A 26 3.65 1.48 -10.28
N ASN A 27 3.26 1.28 -11.55
CA ASN A 27 2.79 -0.01 -12.05
C ASN A 27 3.88 -1.09 -12.04
N ALA A 28 5.11 -0.73 -12.41
CA ALA A 28 6.25 -1.62 -12.31
C ALA A 28 6.48 -2.03 -10.85
N LYS A 29 6.44 -1.07 -9.92
CA LYS A 29 6.62 -1.34 -8.49
C LYS A 29 5.47 -2.14 -7.90
N PHE A 30 4.24 -1.88 -8.31
CA PHE A 30 3.07 -2.68 -7.95
C PHE A 30 3.26 -4.14 -8.36
N SER A 31 3.75 -4.37 -9.58
CA SER A 31 4.00 -5.72 -10.11
C SER A 31 5.08 -6.44 -9.30
N GLU A 32 6.19 -5.75 -8.99
CA GLU A 32 7.26 -6.27 -8.13
C GLU A 32 6.75 -6.62 -6.73
N CYS A 33 6.06 -5.67 -6.07
CA CYS A 33 5.57 -5.83 -4.70
C CYS A 33 4.40 -6.82 -4.59
N SER A 34 3.73 -7.14 -5.70
CA SER A 34 2.66 -8.15 -5.74
C SER A 34 3.21 -9.58 -5.72
N ALA A 35 4.51 -9.78 -5.95
CA ALA A 35 5.12 -11.09 -5.86
C ALA A 35 5.04 -11.63 -4.43
N ILE A 36 4.48 -12.82 -4.28
CA ILE A 36 4.30 -13.48 -2.99
C ILE A 36 5.60 -14.20 -2.62
N GLN A 37 6.07 -13.96 -1.40
CA GLN A 37 7.17 -14.70 -0.79
C GLN A 37 6.64 -15.70 0.25
N PRO A 38 7.25 -16.89 0.37
CA PRO A 38 6.95 -17.79 1.47
C PRO A 38 7.25 -17.12 2.80
N ILE A 39 6.38 -17.32 3.79
CA ILE A 39 6.70 -16.88 5.15
C ILE A 39 7.82 -17.75 5.71
N SER A 40 8.83 -17.12 6.31
CA SER A 40 9.92 -17.84 6.97
C SER A 40 10.33 -17.10 8.25
N GLY A 41 10.39 -17.84 9.36
CA GLY A 41 10.70 -17.28 10.67
C GLY A 41 9.64 -17.58 11.73
N ASP A 42 9.89 -17.04 12.93
CA ASP A 42 8.96 -17.12 14.06
C ASP A 42 7.87 -16.06 13.88
N ILE A 43 6.62 -16.51 13.88
CA ILE A 43 5.42 -15.66 13.82
C ILE A 43 4.63 -15.69 15.11
N ARG A 44 5.14 -16.36 16.14
CA ARG A 44 4.53 -16.32 17.47
C ARG A 44 4.64 -14.93 18.04
N ASP A 45 3.53 -14.51 18.62
CA ASP A 45 3.42 -13.24 19.29
C ASP A 45 2.36 -13.38 20.37
N LYS A 46 2.66 -12.91 21.58
CA LYS A 46 1.77 -13.09 22.74
C LYS A 46 0.38 -12.52 22.51
N TRP A 47 0.29 -11.41 21.77
CA TRP A 47 -1.01 -10.83 21.45
C TRP A 47 -1.72 -11.73 20.45
N LEU A 48 -1.09 -12.10 19.33
CA LEU A 48 -1.67 -13.01 18.33
C LEU A 48 -2.17 -14.33 18.94
N GLU A 49 -1.41 -14.94 19.85
CA GLU A 49 -1.76 -16.20 20.52
C GLU A 49 -2.99 -16.07 21.42
N SER A 50 -3.26 -14.87 21.95
CA SER A 50 -4.45 -14.60 22.76
C SER A 50 -5.71 -14.30 21.95
N GLN A 51 -5.58 -14.11 20.63
CA GLN A 51 -6.67 -13.69 19.77
C GLN A 51 -7.50 -14.86 19.22
N SER A 52 -8.76 -14.58 18.89
CA SER A 52 -9.62 -15.51 18.16
C SER A 52 -9.15 -15.70 16.71
N GLU A 53 -9.49 -16.84 16.11
CA GLU A 53 -9.15 -17.15 14.71
C GLU A 53 -9.54 -16.04 13.71
N PRO A 54 -10.75 -15.45 13.75
CA PRO A 54 -11.10 -14.33 12.87
C PRO A 54 -10.15 -13.14 13.00
N VAL A 55 -9.77 -12.79 14.24
CA VAL A 55 -8.87 -11.66 14.50
C VAL A 55 -7.47 -11.93 13.95
N VAL A 56 -6.94 -13.15 14.13
CA VAL A 56 -5.64 -13.55 13.57
C VAL A 56 -5.65 -13.47 12.05
N LYS A 57 -6.69 -13.99 11.39
CA LYS A 57 -6.82 -13.91 9.91
C LYS A 57 -6.87 -12.47 9.42
N THR A 58 -7.66 -11.62 10.08
CA THR A 58 -7.74 -10.19 9.75
C THR A 58 -6.41 -9.48 9.99
N MET A 59 -5.67 -9.84 11.04
CA MET A 59 -4.34 -9.31 11.30
C MET A 59 -3.36 -9.71 10.19
N LEU A 60 -3.31 -10.97 9.78
CA LEU A 60 -2.43 -11.41 8.69
C LEU A 60 -2.73 -10.70 7.37
N LEU A 61 -4.01 -10.53 7.02
CA LEU A 61 -4.41 -9.72 5.86
C LEU A 61 -3.96 -8.26 5.98
N THR A 62 -4.06 -7.69 7.17
CA THR A 62 -3.63 -6.31 7.47
C THR A 62 -2.11 -6.17 7.33
N LEU A 63 -1.35 -7.13 7.85
CA LEU A 63 0.12 -7.16 7.75
C LEU A 63 0.58 -7.33 6.30
N LYS A 64 -0.06 -8.21 5.53
CA LYS A 64 0.18 -8.34 4.09
C LYS A 64 -0.05 -7.01 3.37
N HIS A 65 -1.18 -6.34 3.66
CA HIS A 65 -1.48 -5.05 3.07
C HIS A 65 -0.42 -3.99 3.43
N ARG A 66 0.03 -3.94 4.68
CA ARG A 66 1.07 -3.00 5.13
C ARG A 66 2.42 -3.26 4.48
N ALA A 67 2.83 -4.52 4.38
CA ALA A 67 4.06 -4.90 3.66
C ALA A 67 4.01 -4.43 2.20
N PHE A 68 2.85 -4.63 1.55
CA PHE A 68 2.62 -4.15 0.20
C PHE A 68 2.69 -2.62 0.09
N GLN A 69 1.99 -1.90 0.96
CA GLN A 69 2.00 -0.43 1.00
C GLN A 69 3.40 0.14 1.26
N GLN A 70 4.17 -0.49 2.15
CA GLN A 70 5.55 -0.09 2.41
C GLN A 70 6.44 -0.29 1.19
N CYS A 71 6.26 -1.40 0.46
CA CYS A 71 7.02 -1.71 -0.74
C CYS A 71 6.80 -0.72 -1.89
N ILE A 72 5.57 -0.22 -2.06
CA ILE A 72 5.22 0.75 -3.10
C ILE A 72 5.38 2.22 -2.68
N ALA A 73 5.68 2.49 -1.41
CA ALA A 73 5.48 3.80 -0.79
C ALA A 73 6.14 4.98 -1.53
N ASP A 74 7.35 4.79 -2.05
CA ASP A 74 8.08 5.88 -2.70
C ASP A 74 7.54 6.15 -4.12
N ALA A 75 7.21 5.10 -4.88
CA ALA A 75 6.60 5.25 -6.19
C ALA A 75 5.17 5.83 -6.09
N ASP A 76 4.42 5.42 -5.05
CA ASP A 76 3.08 5.94 -4.77
C ASP A 76 3.10 7.43 -4.44
N LYS A 77 4.05 7.87 -3.60
CA LYS A 77 4.25 9.29 -3.29
C LYS A 77 4.65 10.10 -4.52
N GLU A 78 5.53 9.57 -5.35
CA GLU A 78 5.98 10.26 -6.56
C GLU A 78 4.83 10.48 -7.53
N TYR A 79 4.00 9.46 -7.77
CA TYR A 79 2.84 9.59 -8.65
C TYR A 79 1.82 10.61 -8.10
N LEU A 80 1.55 10.61 -6.79
CA LEU A 80 0.72 11.62 -6.14
C LEU A 80 1.31 13.03 -6.33
N TYR A 81 2.62 13.19 -6.12
CA TYR A 81 3.30 14.47 -6.28
C TYR A 81 3.19 14.99 -7.71
N GLN A 82 3.48 14.17 -8.72
CA GLN A 82 3.37 14.57 -10.13
C GLN A 82 1.92 14.90 -10.52
N SER A 83 0.95 14.11 -10.04
CA SER A 83 -0.48 14.39 -10.26
C SER A 83 -0.90 15.73 -9.66
N PHE A 84 -0.39 16.06 -8.48
CA PHE A 84 -0.60 17.37 -7.86
C PHE A 84 0.08 18.51 -8.65
N LEU A 85 1.30 18.30 -9.17
CA LEU A 85 1.98 19.27 -10.02
C LEU A 85 1.21 19.58 -11.31
N VAL A 86 0.61 18.58 -11.95
CA VAL A 86 -0.27 18.81 -13.11
C VAL A 86 -1.46 19.67 -12.72
N TYR A 87 -2.11 19.38 -11.58
CA TYR A 87 -3.24 20.17 -11.11
C TYR A 87 -2.88 21.63 -10.87
N ILE A 88 -1.79 21.93 -10.14
CA ILE A 88 -1.42 23.33 -9.85
C ILE A 88 -0.99 24.10 -11.11
N ASN A 89 -0.39 23.43 -12.09
CA ASN A 89 0.15 24.08 -13.28
C ASN A 89 -0.88 24.25 -14.40
N THR A 90 -1.86 23.35 -14.47
CA THR A 90 -2.81 23.29 -15.61
C THR A 90 -4.27 23.44 -15.20
N GLY A 91 -4.58 23.30 -13.90
CA GLY A 91 -5.95 23.16 -13.41
C GLY A 91 -6.57 21.78 -13.69
N ASN A 92 -5.89 20.88 -14.42
CA ASN A 92 -6.40 19.54 -14.68
C ASN A 92 -6.29 18.66 -13.43
N ARG A 93 -7.43 18.23 -12.91
CA ARG A 93 -7.54 17.40 -11.71
C ARG A 93 -7.60 15.90 -12.01
N GLU A 94 -7.79 15.51 -13.27
CA GLU A 94 -8.04 14.13 -13.66
C GLU A 94 -7.00 13.12 -13.12
N PRO A 95 -5.67 13.34 -13.21
CA PRO A 95 -4.71 12.39 -12.65
C PRO A 95 -4.84 12.24 -11.12
N LEU A 96 -5.15 13.31 -10.42
CA LEU A 96 -5.35 13.30 -8.96
C LEU A 96 -6.64 12.57 -8.59
N ASP A 97 -7.73 12.77 -9.33
CA ASP A 97 -8.99 12.07 -9.08
C ASP A 97 -8.87 10.57 -9.37
N ILE A 98 -8.12 10.17 -10.41
CA ILE A 98 -7.77 8.77 -10.68
C ILE A 98 -7.01 8.19 -9.47
N TYR A 99 -5.94 8.86 -9.01
CA TYR A 99 -5.19 8.42 -7.84
C TYR A 99 -6.09 8.22 -6.60
N LEU A 100 -6.96 9.18 -6.30
CA LEU A 100 -7.84 9.13 -5.14
C LEU A 100 -8.86 7.98 -5.25
N SER A 101 -9.41 7.73 -6.44
CA SER A 101 -10.36 6.63 -6.66
C SER A 101 -9.75 5.25 -6.42
N LEU A 102 -8.45 5.07 -6.73
CA LEU A 102 -7.72 3.83 -6.48
C LEU A 102 -7.45 3.58 -4.99
N ARG A 103 -7.60 4.61 -4.13
CA ARG A 103 -7.31 4.57 -2.70
C ARG A 103 -8.53 4.36 -1.82
N GLU A 104 -9.73 4.26 -2.40
CA GLU A 104 -10.91 3.86 -1.64
C GLU A 104 -10.76 2.42 -1.15
N ASN A 105 -10.34 2.26 0.11
CA ASN A 105 -10.15 0.97 0.74
C ASN A 105 -11.37 0.61 1.62
N ASP A 106 -12.23 -0.27 1.11
CA ASP A 106 -13.45 -0.73 1.80
C ASP A 106 -13.21 -1.83 2.86
N LEU A 107 -11.97 -2.26 3.11
CA LEU A 107 -11.67 -3.24 4.17
C LEU A 107 -12.01 -2.72 5.56
N LEU A 108 -11.68 -1.46 5.85
CA LEU A 108 -12.03 -0.83 7.13
C LEU A 108 -13.55 -0.71 7.32
N LYS A 109 -14.32 -0.56 6.23
CA LYS A 109 -15.77 -0.54 6.32
C LYS A 109 -16.36 -1.93 6.55
N SER A 110 -15.77 -2.97 5.97
CA SER A 110 -16.29 -4.34 6.04
C SER A 110 -15.92 -5.12 7.31
N GLN A 111 -14.88 -4.69 8.04
CA GLN A 111 -14.37 -5.41 9.22
C GLN A 111 -14.39 -4.61 10.53
N LYS A 112 -15.28 -3.62 10.64
CA LYS A 112 -15.38 -2.74 11.83
C LYS A 112 -15.51 -3.47 13.17
N GLN A 113 -16.08 -4.68 13.18
CA GLN A 113 -16.21 -5.48 14.41
C GLN A 113 -14.88 -6.05 14.96
N VAL A 114 -13.82 -6.08 14.16
CA VAL A 114 -12.50 -6.65 14.54
C VAL A 114 -11.42 -5.57 14.67
N ILE A 115 -11.54 -4.47 13.93
CA ILE A 115 -10.50 -3.44 13.85
C ILE A 115 -10.78 -2.33 14.87
N ASP A 116 -10.20 -2.45 16.05
CA ASP A 116 -10.18 -1.43 17.10
C ASP A 116 -8.79 -0.77 17.26
N ALA A 117 -8.63 0.10 18.27
CA ALA A 117 -7.36 0.79 18.50
C ALA A 117 -6.22 -0.17 18.87
N GLU A 118 -6.48 -1.16 19.74
CA GLU A 118 -5.47 -2.14 20.16
C GLU A 118 -5.02 -3.02 18.98
N PHE A 119 -5.96 -3.42 18.12
CA PHE A 119 -5.66 -4.12 16.88
C PHE A 119 -4.71 -3.30 16.00
N LEU A 120 -5.00 -2.01 15.80
CA LEU A 120 -4.17 -1.14 14.96
C LEU A 120 -2.76 -0.94 15.53
N GLU A 121 -2.63 -0.76 16.84
CA GLU A 121 -1.34 -0.66 17.53
C GLU A 121 -0.52 -1.95 17.37
N ASN A 122 -1.16 -3.11 17.52
CA ASN A 122 -0.49 -4.39 17.30
C ASN A 122 -0.13 -4.62 15.84
N ALA A 123 -0.97 -4.17 14.89
CA ALA A 123 -0.61 -4.20 13.48
C ALA A 123 0.64 -3.33 13.20
N ASP A 124 0.77 -2.15 13.81
CA ASP A 124 1.94 -1.26 13.68
C ASP A 124 3.20 -1.90 14.25
N ARG A 125 3.07 -2.59 15.38
CA ARG A 125 4.17 -3.31 16.02
C ARG A 125 4.60 -4.52 15.19
N LEU A 126 3.65 -5.36 14.79
CA LEU A 126 3.92 -6.60 14.05
C LEU A 126 4.45 -6.33 12.65
N ALA A 127 4.00 -5.28 11.96
CA ALA A 127 4.50 -4.92 10.62
C ALA A 127 6.00 -4.58 10.59
N LYS A 128 6.61 -4.29 11.74
CA LYS A 128 8.06 -4.05 11.86
C LYS A 128 8.88 -5.33 11.95
N LEU A 129 8.24 -6.49 12.13
CA LEU A 129 8.94 -7.76 12.22
C LEU A 129 9.43 -8.19 10.83
N PRO A 130 10.66 -8.71 10.70
CA PRO A 130 11.22 -9.15 9.42
C PRO A 130 10.35 -10.18 8.68
N VAL A 131 9.65 -11.03 9.43
CA VAL A 131 8.76 -12.06 8.87
C VAL A 131 7.55 -11.48 8.11
N PHE A 132 7.21 -10.21 8.37
CA PHE A 132 6.11 -9.49 7.72
C PHE A 132 6.59 -8.31 6.86
N SER A 133 7.89 -8.25 6.51
CA SER A 133 8.45 -7.10 5.78
C SER A 133 8.19 -7.13 4.26
N VAL A 134 7.76 -8.25 3.71
CA VAL A 134 7.49 -8.45 2.29
C VAL A 134 6.10 -9.03 2.09
N ASN A 135 5.56 -8.93 0.88
CA ASN A 135 4.26 -9.53 0.56
C ASN A 135 4.32 -11.06 0.70
N PHE A 136 3.30 -11.66 1.35
CA PHE A 136 3.30 -13.07 1.72
C PHE A 136 1.95 -13.76 1.49
N ASP A 137 1.97 -15.10 1.53
CA ASP A 137 0.77 -15.92 1.49
C ASP A 137 0.13 -15.98 2.89
N THR A 138 -1.03 -15.35 3.03
CA THR A 138 -1.76 -15.29 4.30
C THR A 138 -2.33 -16.63 4.75
N LEU A 139 -2.64 -17.54 3.82
CA LEU A 139 -3.08 -18.89 4.15
C LEU A 139 -1.90 -19.69 4.70
N GLN A 140 -0.77 -19.66 4.00
CA GLN A 140 0.47 -20.30 4.48
C GLN A 140 0.87 -19.76 5.86
N ALA A 141 0.83 -18.43 6.05
CA ALA A 141 1.14 -17.78 7.32
C ALA A 141 0.22 -18.24 8.45
N TYR A 142 -1.07 -18.40 8.17
CA TYR A 142 -2.02 -18.88 9.15
C TYR A 142 -1.77 -20.35 9.55
N GLU A 143 -1.46 -21.21 8.58
CA GLU A 143 -1.12 -22.60 8.86
C GLU A 143 0.16 -22.72 9.70
N GLU A 144 1.19 -21.94 9.36
CA GLU A 144 2.42 -21.92 10.15
C GLU A 144 2.18 -21.34 11.56
N PHE A 145 1.29 -20.35 11.71
CA PHE A 145 0.97 -19.77 13.03
C PHE A 145 0.35 -20.82 13.93
N LYS A 146 -0.65 -21.54 13.42
CA LYS A 146 -1.30 -22.63 14.18
C LYS A 146 -0.30 -23.71 14.58
N LYS A 147 0.62 -24.06 13.69
CA LYS A 147 1.66 -25.06 14.00
C LYS A 147 2.56 -24.58 15.13
N GLN A 148 3.02 -23.33 15.08
CA GLN A 148 3.93 -22.77 16.08
C GLN A 148 3.25 -22.51 17.43
N ALA A 149 1.98 -22.10 17.45
CA ALA A 149 1.23 -21.83 18.68
C ALA A 149 0.84 -23.09 19.48
N ASN A 150 0.88 -24.27 18.86
CA ASN A 150 0.56 -25.56 19.50
C ASN A 150 1.81 -26.31 20.02
N HIS A 151 3.00 -25.69 19.98
CA HIS A 151 4.28 -26.24 20.43
C HIS A 151 4.91 -25.36 21.51
#